data_AF-A0A503TD44-F1
#
_entry.id   AF-A0A503TD44-F1
#
_cell.length_a   1.000
_cell.length_b   1.000
_cell.length_c   1.000
_cell.angle_alpha   90.00
_cell.angle_beta   90.00
_cell.angle_gamma   90.00
#
_symmetry.space_group_name_H-M   'P 1'
#
loop_
_entity.id
_entity.type
_entity.pdbx_description
1 polymer ?
#
loop_
_entity_poly.entity_id
_entity_poly.type
_entity_poly.pdbx_seq_one_letter_code
_entity_poly.pdbx_strand_id
1 'polypeptide(L)'
;MPQFLRLVLVLCCLSALWATSVPAGATDLGDLYQSQTIVTGQGEENRQLGFRICLDKVLVRVSGDQRLLARRDMDALRDKAGSFVDSFRYHDRLEGIPIHDEQGTHDRPHDLTCFYKPDVIDKVLASLGSKPWLGERPTLTVFLTAEQGTRHFVLSAEENRGETMRESFDNAAGPTLMRLVFPGIAQLAGLNEEALRAADMAKLDQLASQAGGDRAIAGSIIWSDKELGWIADWRLADRGTTYRWQVRGVSFDEAFRVAIAGAARILSGNGQP
;
A
#
# COMPACT_ATOMS: atom_id res chain seq x y z
N MET A 1 64.76 12.97 35.65
CA MET A 1 64.17 13.80 34.57
C MET A 1 63.14 12.97 33.83
N PRO A 2 62.01 13.57 33.44
CA PRO A 2 60.71 12.94 33.22
C PRO A 2 60.46 12.67 31.72
N GLN A 3 59.24 12.20 31.39
CA GLN A 3 58.62 12.18 30.04
C GLN A 3 58.67 10.89 29.20
N PHE A 4 58.22 9.76 29.75
CA PHE A 4 57.69 8.67 28.89
C PHE A 4 56.34 8.10 29.35
N LEU A 5 55.61 8.85 30.17
CA LEU A 5 54.26 8.47 30.61
C LEU A 5 53.32 9.67 30.40
N ARG A 6 52.76 9.80 29.19
CA ARG A 6 51.55 10.57 28.82
C ARG A 6 51.48 10.71 27.30
N LEU A 7 51.11 9.63 26.62
CA LEU A 7 50.43 9.74 25.32
C LEU A 7 49.51 8.54 25.11
N VAL A 8 48.76 8.19 26.15
CA VAL A 8 47.60 7.31 26.08
C VAL A 8 46.46 8.14 26.63
N LEU A 9 45.82 8.94 25.78
CA LEU A 9 44.49 9.52 25.98
C LEU A 9 44.23 10.50 24.83
N VAL A 10 43.01 10.45 24.31
CA VAL A 10 42.40 11.35 23.32
C VAL A 10 42.66 10.99 21.85
N LEU A 11 42.24 9.79 21.45
CA LEU A 11 41.77 9.55 20.07
C LEU A 11 40.59 8.55 20.06
N CYS A 12 39.66 8.73 21.00
CA CYS A 12 38.35 8.09 21.00
C CYS A 12 37.32 9.20 21.24
N CYS A 13 36.17 9.12 20.57
CA CYS A 13 35.03 10.06 20.63
C CYS A 13 35.06 11.20 19.60
N LEU A 14 34.98 10.87 18.30
CA LEU A 14 34.30 11.75 17.35
C LEU A 14 33.72 10.97 16.14
N SER A 15 33.11 9.81 16.40
CA SER A 15 32.11 9.22 15.50
C SER A 15 30.74 9.73 15.92
N ALA A 16 30.50 11.03 15.68
CA ALA A 16 29.19 11.62 15.85
C ALA A 16 28.24 10.97 14.84
N LEU A 17 27.18 10.37 15.38
CA LEU A 17 26.04 9.80 14.69
C LEU A 17 25.57 10.73 13.57
N TRP A 18 25.84 10.37 12.33
CA TRP A 18 24.99 10.78 11.21
C TRP A 18 23.78 9.86 11.23
N ALA A 19 22.86 10.13 12.15
CA ALA A 19 21.50 9.65 12.02
C ALA A 19 20.90 10.40 10.83
N THR A 20 21.01 9.83 9.64
CA THR A 20 20.23 10.25 8.49
C THR A 20 18.78 10.05 8.87
N SER A 21 18.15 11.14 9.32
CA SER A 21 16.72 11.22 9.50
C SER A 21 16.15 11.01 8.11
N VAL A 22 15.71 9.79 7.79
CA VAL A 22 14.93 9.55 6.59
C VAL A 22 13.72 10.45 6.74
N PRO A 23 13.52 11.45 5.86
CA PRO A 23 12.30 12.24 5.93
C PRO A 23 11.16 11.24 5.80
N ALA A 24 10.32 11.15 6.83
CA ALA A 24 9.03 10.48 6.71
C ALA A 24 8.33 11.20 5.56
N GLY A 25 8.26 10.54 4.40
CA GLY A 25 7.74 11.13 3.19
C GLY A 25 6.28 11.47 3.38
N ALA A 26 6.00 12.73 3.70
CA ALA A 26 4.67 13.28 3.54
C ALA A 26 4.29 13.07 2.07
N THR A 27 3.22 12.32 1.81
CA THR A 27 2.69 12.22 0.46
C THR A 27 2.32 13.63 0.00
N ASP A 28 2.95 14.13 -1.05
CA ASP A 28 2.60 15.43 -1.59
C ASP A 28 1.12 15.39 -2.01
N LEU A 29 0.38 16.46 -1.70
CA LEU A 29 -0.99 16.63 -2.18
C LEU A 29 -1.06 16.49 -3.70
N GLY A 30 -0.01 16.91 -4.42
CA GLY A 30 0.11 16.71 -5.86
C GLY A 30 0.07 15.23 -6.28
N ASP A 31 0.70 14.34 -5.51
CA ASP A 31 0.73 12.90 -5.78
C ASP A 31 -0.61 12.19 -5.52
N LEU A 32 -1.44 12.78 -4.66
CA LEU A 32 -2.77 12.25 -4.32
C LEU A 32 -3.77 12.40 -5.46
N TYR A 33 -3.78 13.57 -6.10
CA TYR A 33 -4.75 13.92 -7.15
C TYR A 33 -4.22 13.62 -8.55
N GLN A 34 -3.46 12.54 -8.69
CA GLN A 34 -3.06 11.99 -9.96
C GLN A 34 -3.16 10.47 -9.96
N SER A 35 -3.28 9.90 -11.16
CA SER A 35 -3.30 8.46 -11.37
C SER A 35 -2.77 8.11 -12.75
N GLN A 36 -2.26 6.89 -12.90
CA GLN A 36 -1.68 6.42 -14.15
C GLN A 36 -2.27 5.07 -14.55
N THR A 37 -2.44 4.87 -15.85
CA THR A 37 -2.82 3.58 -16.43
C THR A 37 -2.12 3.36 -17.76
N ILE A 38 -2.01 2.09 -18.17
CA ILE A 38 -1.49 1.72 -19.48
C ILE A 38 -2.64 1.72 -20.47
N VAL A 39 -2.41 2.31 -21.64
CA VAL A 39 -3.33 2.29 -22.78
C VAL A 39 -2.59 1.90 -24.05
N THR A 40 -3.31 1.31 -25.00
CA THR A 40 -2.78 0.97 -26.33
C THR A 40 -2.99 2.19 -27.23
N GLY A 41 -1.92 2.90 -27.58
CA GLY A 41 -1.99 4.10 -28.42
C GLY A 41 -2.55 5.35 -27.75
N GLN A 42 -2.71 6.42 -28.54
CA GLN A 42 -3.15 7.74 -28.07
C GLN A 42 -4.51 8.18 -28.64
N GLY A 43 -5.21 7.28 -29.34
CA GLY A 43 -6.53 7.52 -29.89
C GLY A 43 -7.57 7.88 -28.83
N GLU A 44 -8.60 8.63 -29.21
CA GLU A 44 -9.65 9.11 -28.30
C GLU A 44 -10.36 7.96 -27.57
N GLU A 45 -10.66 6.86 -28.26
CA GLU A 45 -11.30 5.69 -27.67
C GLU A 45 -10.46 5.09 -26.52
N ASN A 46 -9.18 4.82 -26.78
CA ASN A 46 -8.25 4.30 -25.80
C ASN A 46 -8.01 5.29 -24.65
N ARG A 47 -8.02 6.59 -24.95
CA ARG A 47 -7.95 7.65 -23.93
C ARG A 47 -9.16 7.63 -23.00
N GLN A 48 -10.38 7.53 -23.52
CA GLN A 48 -11.59 7.50 -22.69
C GLN A 48 -11.65 6.25 -21.79
N LEU A 49 -11.21 5.09 -22.31
CA LEU A 49 -11.02 3.89 -21.48
C LEU A 49 -9.98 4.14 -20.37
N GLY A 50 -8.87 4.78 -20.70
CA GLY A 50 -7.85 5.17 -19.73
C GLY A 50 -8.38 6.12 -18.65
N PHE A 51 -9.19 7.11 -19.01
CA PHE A 51 -9.82 8.04 -18.07
C PHE A 51 -10.74 7.33 -17.07
N ARG A 52 -11.49 6.31 -17.50
CA ARG A 52 -12.31 5.49 -16.59
C ARG A 52 -11.47 4.81 -15.52
N ILE A 53 -10.37 4.18 -15.92
CA ILE A 53 -9.46 3.48 -15.01
C ILE A 53 -8.75 4.47 -14.08
N CYS A 54 -8.31 5.61 -14.60
CA CYS A 54 -7.69 6.67 -13.82
C CYS A 54 -8.66 7.28 -12.78
N LEU A 55 -9.93 7.46 -13.13
CA LEU A 55 -10.95 7.91 -12.19
C LEU A 55 -11.11 6.93 -11.01
N ASP A 56 -11.25 5.64 -11.30
CA ASP A 56 -11.33 4.60 -10.28
C ASP A 56 -10.11 4.65 -9.33
N LYS A 57 -8.90 4.73 -9.91
CA LYS A 57 -7.64 4.79 -9.15
C LYS A 57 -7.53 6.04 -8.27
N VAL A 58 -7.83 7.22 -8.80
CA VAL A 58 -7.69 8.47 -8.02
C VAL A 58 -8.70 8.54 -6.88
N LEU A 59 -9.93 8.05 -7.08
CA LEU A 59 -10.94 8.04 -6.02
C LEU A 59 -10.52 7.14 -4.85
N VAL A 60 -9.97 5.95 -5.13
CA VAL A 60 -9.44 5.06 -4.08
C VAL A 60 -8.21 5.66 -3.41
N ARG A 61 -7.29 6.26 -4.18
CA ARG A 61 -6.08 6.89 -3.65
C ARG A 61 -6.38 8.04 -2.70
N VAL A 62 -7.27 8.94 -3.11
CA VAL A 62 -7.62 10.15 -2.35
C VAL A 62 -8.45 9.78 -1.13
N SER A 63 -9.38 8.82 -1.21
CA SER A 63 -10.27 8.50 -0.08
C SER A 63 -9.77 7.40 0.85
N GLY A 64 -8.95 6.47 0.34
CA GLY A 64 -8.68 5.21 1.04
C GLY A 64 -9.87 4.24 1.10
N ASP A 65 -10.97 4.49 0.37
CA ASP A 65 -12.17 3.65 0.35
C ASP A 65 -12.35 2.92 -0.99
N GLN A 66 -11.96 1.65 -1.04
CA GLN A 66 -12.04 0.84 -2.25
C GLN A 66 -13.48 0.47 -2.65
N ARG A 67 -14.44 0.52 -1.72
CA ARG A 67 -15.84 0.13 -2.01
C ARG A 67 -16.54 1.10 -2.93
N LEU A 68 -16.00 2.31 -3.07
CA LEU A 68 -16.49 3.30 -4.02
C LEU A 68 -16.66 2.70 -5.41
N LEU A 69 -15.74 1.83 -5.83
CA LEU A 69 -15.74 1.20 -7.15
C LEU A 69 -16.94 0.29 -7.41
N ALA A 70 -17.59 -0.20 -6.36
CA ALA A 70 -18.77 -1.05 -6.42
C ALA A 70 -20.09 -0.28 -6.28
N ARG A 71 -20.04 1.05 -6.10
CA ARG A 71 -21.26 1.86 -6.03
C ARG A 71 -21.93 1.92 -7.39
N ARG A 72 -23.27 1.81 -7.41
CA ARG A 72 -24.09 1.90 -8.63
C ARG A 72 -23.88 3.23 -9.38
N ASP A 73 -23.61 4.30 -8.65
CA ASP A 73 -23.39 5.64 -9.20
C ASP A 73 -22.10 5.73 -10.04
N MET A 74 -21.16 4.79 -9.88
CA MET A 74 -19.86 4.82 -10.56
C MET A 74 -19.97 4.68 -12.07
N ASP A 75 -20.96 3.96 -12.60
CA ASP A 75 -21.08 3.76 -14.05
C ASP A 75 -21.32 5.10 -14.76
N ALA A 76 -22.23 5.92 -14.22
CA ALA A 76 -22.50 7.25 -14.74
C ALA A 76 -21.31 8.22 -14.55
N LEU A 77 -20.46 8.00 -13.54
CA LEU A 77 -19.23 8.78 -13.35
C LEU A 77 -18.14 8.37 -14.35
N ARG A 78 -17.97 7.06 -14.59
CA ARG A 78 -17.05 6.50 -15.58
C ARG A 78 -17.39 6.96 -16.99
N ASP A 79 -18.68 7.03 -17.34
CA ASP A 79 -19.11 7.50 -18.66
C ASP A 79 -18.69 8.94 -18.98
N LYS A 80 -18.52 9.77 -17.96
CA LYS A 80 -18.03 11.15 -18.09
C LYS A 80 -16.66 11.37 -17.45
N ALA A 81 -15.85 10.31 -17.29
CA ALA A 81 -14.58 10.38 -16.57
C ALA A 81 -13.63 11.47 -17.11
N GLY A 82 -13.57 11.63 -18.43
CA GLY A 82 -12.76 12.66 -19.06
C GLY A 82 -13.13 14.10 -18.67
N SER A 83 -14.36 14.36 -18.25
CA SER A 83 -14.78 15.69 -17.79
C SER A 83 -14.21 16.09 -16.43
N PHE A 84 -13.69 15.11 -15.66
CA PHE A 84 -13.05 15.37 -14.37
C PHE A 84 -11.54 15.60 -14.50
N VAL A 85 -10.93 15.17 -15.60
CA VAL A 85 -9.49 15.29 -15.85
C VAL A 85 -9.14 16.75 -16.14
N ASP A 86 -8.19 17.30 -15.38
CA ASP A 86 -7.71 18.67 -15.58
C ASP A 86 -6.67 18.72 -16.72
N SER A 87 -5.71 17.79 -16.69
CA SER A 87 -4.73 17.59 -17.74
C SER A 87 -4.26 16.13 -17.77
N PHE A 88 -3.64 15.72 -18.86
CA PHE A 88 -3.08 14.38 -19.00
C PHE A 88 -1.77 14.38 -19.78
N ARG A 89 -0.97 13.35 -19.60
CA ARG A 89 0.30 13.14 -20.28
C ARG A 89 0.45 11.69 -20.72
N TYR A 90 1.02 11.50 -21.90
CA TYR A 90 1.47 10.20 -22.38
C TYR A 90 2.98 10.06 -22.20
N HIS A 91 3.41 8.86 -21.81
CA HIS A 91 4.80 8.43 -21.92
C HIS A 91 4.84 7.11 -22.69
N ASP A 92 5.64 7.06 -23.76
CA ASP A 92 5.81 5.86 -24.59
C ASP A 92 6.69 4.86 -23.84
N ARG A 93 6.12 3.70 -23.52
CA ARG A 93 6.83 2.68 -22.71
C ARG A 93 7.97 2.00 -23.46
N LEU A 94 7.99 2.12 -24.78
CA LEU A 94 9.00 1.53 -25.65
C LEU A 94 9.89 2.60 -26.27
N GLU A 95 9.90 3.83 -25.72
CA GLU A 95 10.73 4.94 -26.22
C GLU A 95 12.17 4.48 -26.49
N GLY A 96 12.67 4.78 -27.70
CA GLY A 96 14.00 4.33 -28.16
C GLY A 96 14.05 2.94 -28.80
N ILE A 97 12.98 2.13 -28.75
CA ILE A 97 12.86 0.87 -29.49
C ILE A 97 12.20 1.17 -30.85
N PRO A 98 12.89 0.93 -31.99
CA PRO A 98 12.31 1.12 -33.31
C PRO A 98 11.04 0.29 -33.50
N ILE A 99 10.08 0.85 -34.22
CA ILE A 99 8.89 0.08 -34.62
C ILE A 99 9.34 -0.89 -35.73
N HIS A 100 9.30 -2.18 -35.44
CA HIS A 100 9.61 -3.23 -36.40
C HIS A 100 8.30 -3.80 -36.97
N ASP A 101 7.56 -3.04 -37.79
CA ASP A 101 6.29 -3.50 -38.37
C ASP A 101 6.20 -3.32 -39.89
N GLU A 102 6.62 -4.34 -40.65
CA GLU A 102 6.31 -4.44 -42.09
C GLU A 102 4.84 -4.85 -42.38
N GLN A 103 3.99 -5.01 -41.34
CA GLN A 103 2.60 -5.49 -41.47
C GLN A 103 1.54 -4.63 -40.76
N GLY A 104 1.86 -3.39 -40.40
CA GLY A 104 0.86 -2.35 -40.11
C GLY A 104 0.07 -2.48 -38.79
N THR A 105 0.25 -1.48 -37.94
CA THR A 105 -0.79 -0.92 -37.04
C THR A 105 -1.10 -1.69 -35.76
N HIS A 106 -0.08 -1.98 -34.95
CA HIS A 106 -0.31 -2.11 -33.51
C HIS A 106 0.15 -0.83 -32.79
N ASP A 107 -0.82 -0.07 -32.32
CA ASP A 107 -0.61 1.09 -31.45
C ASP A 107 0.29 0.72 -30.27
N ARG A 108 1.35 1.48 -30.03
CA ARG A 108 2.33 1.21 -28.96
C ARG A 108 1.70 1.39 -27.57
N PRO A 109 2.13 0.63 -26.55
CA PRO A 109 1.66 0.84 -25.18
C PRO A 109 2.21 2.16 -24.63
N HIS A 110 1.30 2.98 -24.08
CA HIS A 110 1.63 4.24 -23.42
C HIS A 110 1.17 4.24 -21.98
N ASP A 111 1.94 4.90 -21.13
CA ASP A 111 1.52 5.33 -19.81
C ASP A 111 0.71 6.62 -19.93
N LEU A 112 -0.60 6.55 -19.66
CA LEU A 112 -1.49 7.69 -19.54
C LEU A 112 -1.55 8.13 -18.08
N THR A 113 -0.97 9.28 -17.77
CA THR A 113 -1.10 9.94 -16.46
C THR A 113 -2.22 10.98 -16.54
N CYS A 114 -3.17 10.92 -15.62
CA CYS A 114 -4.26 11.89 -15.48
C CYS A 114 -4.06 12.70 -14.20
N PHE A 115 -4.12 14.02 -14.33
CA PHE A 115 -4.03 14.98 -13.23
C PHE A 115 -5.41 15.57 -12.96
N TYR A 116 -5.72 15.81 -11.69
CA TYR A 116 -7.01 16.29 -11.24
C TYR A 116 -6.87 17.49 -10.32
N LYS A 117 -7.87 18.36 -10.34
CA LYS A 117 -8.01 19.41 -9.34
C LYS A 117 -8.65 18.84 -8.06
N PRO A 118 -8.12 19.15 -6.86
CA PRO A 118 -8.69 18.67 -5.60
C PRO A 118 -10.18 18.96 -5.47
N ASP A 119 -10.61 20.19 -5.80
CA ASP A 119 -12.01 20.60 -5.64
C ASP A 119 -12.99 19.84 -6.55
N VAL A 120 -12.52 19.27 -7.66
CA VAL A 120 -13.33 18.43 -8.56
C VAL A 120 -13.49 17.04 -7.97
N ILE A 121 -12.39 16.39 -7.61
CA ILE A 121 -12.43 15.02 -7.06
C ILE A 121 -13.09 14.97 -5.70
N ASP A 122 -12.89 15.97 -4.84
CA ASP A 122 -13.53 16.05 -3.53
C ASP A 122 -15.06 16.17 -3.66
N LYS A 123 -15.56 16.90 -4.67
CA LYS A 123 -17.00 16.96 -4.97
C LYS A 123 -17.53 15.61 -5.46
N VAL A 124 -16.77 14.88 -6.27
CA VAL A 124 -17.14 13.53 -6.71
C VAL A 124 -17.20 12.58 -5.50
N LEU A 125 -16.19 12.59 -4.62
CA LEU A 125 -16.18 11.81 -3.38
C LEU A 125 -17.37 12.14 -2.48
N ALA A 126 -17.67 13.43 -2.29
CA ALA A 126 -18.82 13.87 -1.51
C ALA A 126 -20.14 13.36 -2.10
N SER A 127 -20.29 13.36 -3.43
CA SER A 127 -21.48 12.80 -4.11
C SER A 127 -21.64 11.30 -3.88
N LEU A 128 -20.54 10.60 -3.62
CA LEU A 128 -20.49 9.18 -3.27
C LEU A 128 -20.51 8.95 -1.75
N GLY A 129 -20.80 9.97 -0.94
CA GLY A 129 -20.85 9.86 0.53
C GLY A 129 -19.51 9.51 1.18
N SER A 130 -18.39 9.82 0.51
CA SER A 130 -17.03 9.63 1.00
C SER A 130 -16.32 10.98 1.15
N LYS A 131 -15.14 10.97 1.74
CA LYS A 131 -14.31 12.16 1.98
C LYS A 131 -12.85 11.88 1.65
N PRO A 132 -12.09 12.91 1.26
CA PRO A 132 -10.66 12.77 1.04
C PRO A 132 -9.91 12.49 2.34
N TRP A 133 -8.90 11.62 2.27
CA TRP A 133 -7.91 11.36 3.31
C TRP A 133 -6.69 12.26 3.08
N LEU A 134 -6.77 13.47 3.63
CA LEU A 134 -5.73 14.51 3.50
C LEU A 134 -4.68 14.47 4.62
N GLY A 135 -4.96 13.74 5.70
CA GLY A 135 -4.00 13.54 6.78
C GLY A 135 -2.82 12.66 6.36
N GLU A 136 -1.78 12.62 7.19
CA GLU A 136 -0.66 11.72 6.98
C GLU A 136 -1.11 10.26 6.94
N ARG A 137 -0.59 9.51 5.97
CA ARG A 137 -0.79 8.06 5.86
C ARG A 137 0.26 7.37 6.74
N PRO A 138 -0.15 6.72 7.85
CA PRO A 138 0.79 6.04 8.72
C PRO A 138 1.40 4.84 8.00
N THR A 139 2.67 4.60 8.25
CA THR A 139 3.38 3.41 7.81
C THR A 139 2.89 2.22 8.63
N LEU A 140 2.41 1.16 7.98
CA LEU A 140 1.93 -0.04 8.67
C LEU A 140 3.05 -1.07 8.82
N THR A 141 3.24 -1.57 10.03
CA THR A 141 4.03 -2.79 10.26
C THR A 141 3.14 -4.02 10.14
N VAL A 142 3.50 -4.92 9.23
CA VAL A 142 2.73 -6.14 8.97
C VAL A 142 3.19 -7.27 9.89
N PHE A 143 2.30 -7.74 10.74
CA PHE A 143 2.48 -8.93 11.58
C PHE A 143 1.58 -10.06 11.04
N LEU A 144 2.15 -10.99 10.28
CA LEU A 144 1.38 -12.05 9.61
C LEU A 144 1.86 -13.44 10.02
N THR A 145 0.93 -14.33 10.36
CA THR A 145 1.15 -15.78 10.39
C THR A 145 0.57 -16.42 9.13
N ALA A 146 1.29 -17.33 8.49
CA ALA A 146 0.82 -18.07 7.33
C ALA A 146 0.90 -19.57 7.57
N GLU A 147 -0.20 -20.29 7.30
CA GLU A 147 -0.32 -21.74 7.50
C GLU A 147 -0.85 -22.47 6.27
N GLN A 148 -0.10 -23.45 5.79
CA GLN A 148 -0.50 -24.37 4.73
C GLN A 148 -0.01 -25.79 5.04
N GLY A 149 -0.91 -26.60 5.59
CA GLY A 149 -0.58 -27.95 6.03
C GLY A 149 0.53 -27.93 7.09
N THR A 150 1.65 -28.58 6.82
CA THR A 150 2.80 -28.59 7.74
C THR A 150 3.67 -27.34 7.65
N ARG A 151 3.45 -26.47 6.65
CA ARG A 151 4.19 -25.22 6.48
C ARG A 151 3.51 -24.13 7.27
N HIS A 152 4.17 -23.64 8.30
CA HIS A 152 3.71 -22.56 9.13
C HIS A 152 4.89 -21.65 9.45
N PHE A 153 4.69 -20.33 9.36
CA PHE A 153 5.71 -19.34 9.65
C PHE A 153 5.11 -17.98 10.00
N VAL A 154 5.92 -17.14 10.64
CA VAL A 154 5.66 -15.70 10.82
C VAL A 154 6.41 -14.94 9.75
N LEU A 155 5.73 -14.05 9.02
CA LEU A 155 6.34 -13.27 7.95
C LEU A 155 7.30 -12.21 8.52
N SER A 156 8.61 -12.42 8.35
CA SER A 156 9.64 -11.41 8.61
C SER A 156 10.11 -10.73 7.33
N ALA A 157 10.92 -9.67 7.46
CA ALA A 157 11.58 -9.03 6.32
C ALA A 157 12.55 -9.98 5.58
N GLU A 158 13.18 -10.90 6.30
CA GLU A 158 14.21 -11.83 5.82
C GLU A 158 13.67 -13.23 5.48
N GLU A 159 12.38 -13.50 5.70
CA GLU A 159 11.79 -14.82 5.43
C GLU A 159 11.71 -15.06 3.92
N ASN A 160 12.56 -15.96 3.40
CA ASN A 160 12.63 -16.28 1.97
C ASN A 160 11.31 -16.83 1.41
N ARG A 161 10.55 -17.62 2.20
CA ARG A 161 9.25 -18.17 1.76
C ARG A 161 8.19 -17.09 1.57
N GLY A 162 8.42 -15.92 2.17
CA GLY A 162 7.51 -14.78 2.16
C GLY A 162 7.80 -13.71 1.11
N GLU A 163 8.78 -13.92 0.22
CA GLU A 163 9.17 -12.92 -0.80
C GLU A 163 7.97 -12.47 -1.65
N THR A 164 7.26 -13.42 -2.27
CA THR A 164 6.06 -13.14 -3.07
C THR A 164 4.92 -12.57 -2.24
N MET A 165 4.85 -12.91 -0.94
CA MET A 165 3.85 -12.33 -0.03
C MET A 165 4.13 -10.84 0.24
N ARG A 166 5.40 -10.47 0.43
CA ARG A 166 5.81 -9.07 0.62
C ARG A 166 5.55 -8.24 -0.64
N GLU A 167 5.90 -8.75 -1.81
CA GLU A 167 5.58 -8.11 -3.10
C GLU A 167 4.06 -7.92 -3.28
N SER A 168 3.28 -8.92 -2.89
CA SER A 168 1.82 -8.86 -2.95
C SER A 168 1.22 -7.80 -2.01
N PHE A 169 1.79 -7.65 -0.81
CA PHE A 169 1.46 -6.56 0.10
C PHE A 169 1.83 -5.18 -0.49
N ASP A 170 3.00 -5.04 -1.10
CA ASP A 170 3.42 -3.79 -1.75
C ASP A 170 2.46 -3.42 -2.89
N ASN A 171 2.04 -4.40 -3.69
CA ASN A 171 1.02 -4.23 -4.72
C ASN A 171 -0.35 -3.83 -4.14
N ALA A 172 -0.72 -4.37 -2.99
CA ALA A 172 -1.95 -4.00 -2.28
C ALA A 172 -1.90 -2.58 -1.68
N ALA A 173 -0.71 -2.09 -1.31
CA ALA A 173 -0.48 -0.77 -0.74
C ALA A 173 -0.48 0.37 -1.77
N GLY A 174 0.00 0.09 -2.98
CA GLY A 174 0.13 1.08 -4.06
C GLY A 174 -1.14 1.91 -4.37
N PRO A 175 -2.34 1.30 -4.51
CA PRO A 175 -3.56 2.04 -4.84
C PRO A 175 -3.94 3.13 -3.82
N THR A 176 -3.63 2.93 -2.54
CA THR A 176 -3.95 3.87 -1.45
C THR A 176 -2.74 4.69 -1.00
N LEU A 177 -1.58 4.50 -1.65
CA LEU A 177 -0.29 5.10 -1.27
C LEU A 177 0.08 4.85 0.20
N MET A 178 -0.32 3.67 0.70
CA MET A 178 0.12 3.21 2.01
C MET A 178 1.57 2.77 1.95
N ARG A 179 2.29 2.94 3.04
CA ARG A 179 3.66 2.43 3.20
C ARG A 179 3.63 1.26 4.16
N LEU A 180 4.37 0.21 3.83
CA LEU A 180 4.46 -1.00 4.63
C LEU A 180 5.90 -1.23 5.07
N VAL A 181 6.04 -1.80 6.25
CA VAL A 181 7.31 -2.36 6.75
C VAL A 181 7.05 -3.74 7.33
N PHE A 182 8.06 -4.60 7.22
CA PHE A 182 8.02 -5.95 7.78
C PHE A 182 9.03 -6.03 8.92
N PRO A 183 8.64 -6.56 10.09
CA PRO A 183 9.57 -6.70 11.21
C PRO A 183 10.68 -7.71 10.85
N GLY A 184 11.91 -7.41 11.26
CA GLY A 184 13.01 -8.36 11.14
C GLY A 184 12.89 -9.52 12.11
N ILE A 185 13.69 -10.57 11.90
CA ILE A 185 13.70 -11.76 12.78
C ILE A 185 13.95 -11.40 14.25
N ALA A 186 14.84 -10.43 14.52
CA ALA A 186 15.16 -10.00 15.88
C ALA A 186 13.96 -9.33 16.58
N GLN A 187 13.18 -8.53 15.85
CA GLN A 187 11.97 -7.88 16.36
C GLN A 187 10.82 -8.88 16.60
N LEU A 188 10.81 -10.00 15.88
CA LEU A 188 9.86 -11.08 16.06
C LEU A 188 10.27 -12.09 17.14
N ALA A 189 11.44 -11.94 17.76
CA ALA A 189 11.92 -12.87 18.78
C ALA A 189 10.91 -12.98 19.94
N GLY A 190 10.41 -14.20 20.18
CA GLY A 190 9.40 -14.47 21.21
C GLY A 190 7.94 -14.26 20.79
N LEU A 191 7.70 -13.84 19.54
CA LEU A 191 6.38 -13.86 18.90
C LEU A 191 6.28 -15.04 17.94
N ASN A 192 5.99 -16.22 18.49
CA ASN A 192 5.56 -17.35 17.66
C ASN A 192 4.11 -17.12 17.17
N GLU A 193 3.60 -18.03 16.35
CA GLU A 193 2.29 -17.89 15.70
C GLU A 193 1.11 -17.78 16.69
N GLU A 194 1.15 -18.54 17.78
CA GLU A 194 0.16 -18.48 18.85
C GLU A 194 0.23 -17.15 19.61
N ALA A 195 1.45 -16.73 19.97
CA ALA A 195 1.69 -15.47 20.66
C ALA A 195 1.28 -14.27 19.79
N LEU A 196 1.55 -14.30 18.48
CA LEU A 196 1.10 -13.27 17.55
C LEU A 196 -0.42 -13.21 17.52
N ARG A 197 -1.11 -14.34 17.30
CA ARG A 197 -2.59 -14.37 17.28
C ARG A 197 -3.22 -13.87 18.58
N ALA A 198 -2.65 -14.22 19.73
CA ALA A 198 -3.13 -13.80 21.04
C ALA A 198 -2.73 -12.37 21.45
N ALA A 199 -1.70 -11.78 20.82
CA ALA A 199 -1.18 -10.48 21.21
C ALA A 199 -2.24 -9.36 21.14
N ASP A 200 -2.20 -8.47 22.12
CA ASP A 200 -2.97 -7.23 22.11
C ASP A 200 -2.39 -6.22 21.10
N MET A 201 -3.26 -5.43 20.47
CA MET A 201 -2.84 -4.47 19.45
C MET A 201 -1.93 -3.37 19.99
N ALA A 202 -2.08 -2.95 21.26
CA ALA A 202 -1.19 -1.94 21.84
C ALA A 202 0.25 -2.46 21.98
N LYS A 203 0.42 -3.76 22.29
CA LYS A 203 1.74 -4.41 22.29
C LYS A 203 2.33 -4.47 20.88
N LEU A 204 1.49 -4.78 19.88
CA LEU A 204 1.95 -4.83 18.49
C LEU A 204 2.29 -3.43 17.95
N ASP A 205 1.57 -2.38 18.33
CA ASP A 205 1.91 -0.99 17.97
C ASP A 205 3.27 -0.57 18.55
N GLN A 206 3.60 -0.98 19.79
CA GLN A 206 4.93 -0.74 20.36
C GLN A 206 6.04 -1.41 19.56
N LEU A 207 5.81 -2.64 19.10
CA LEU A 207 6.75 -3.37 18.24
C LEU A 207 6.81 -2.78 16.83
N ALA A 208 5.70 -2.26 16.31
CA ALA A 208 5.65 -1.55 15.03
C ALA A 208 6.60 -0.35 15.04
N SER A 209 6.56 0.45 16.11
CA SER A 209 7.48 1.60 16.28
C SER A 209 8.96 1.18 16.28
N GLN A 210 9.29 0.02 16.86
CA GLN A 210 10.66 -0.52 16.85
C GLN A 210 11.08 -1.03 15.46
N ALA A 211 10.12 -1.45 14.64
CA ALA A 211 10.32 -1.87 13.26
C ALA A 211 10.26 -0.71 12.25
N GLY A 212 10.10 0.54 12.72
CA GLY A 212 10.03 1.73 11.86
C GLY A 212 8.66 2.01 11.25
N GLY A 213 7.59 1.40 11.78
CA GLY A 213 6.20 1.72 11.42
C GLY A 213 5.46 2.51 12.50
N ASP A 214 4.35 3.12 12.11
CA ASP A 214 3.52 3.97 12.97
C ASP A 214 2.36 3.20 13.63
N ARG A 215 1.91 2.13 12.97
CA ARG A 215 0.77 1.30 13.38
C ARG A 215 0.99 -0.16 13.01
N ALA A 216 0.51 -1.07 13.84
CA ALA A 216 0.46 -2.48 13.53
C ALA A 216 -0.81 -2.83 12.73
N ILE A 217 -0.64 -3.64 11.69
CA ILE A 217 -1.69 -4.49 11.13
C ILE A 217 -1.31 -5.94 11.42
N ALA A 218 -2.20 -6.67 12.07
CA ALA A 218 -1.96 -8.07 12.40
C ALA A 218 -2.94 -8.98 11.66
N GLY A 219 -2.47 -10.11 11.17
CA GLY A 219 -3.33 -11.08 10.53
C GLY A 219 -2.83 -12.51 10.56
N SER A 220 -3.73 -13.40 10.17
CA SER A 220 -3.45 -14.81 9.97
C SER A 220 -4.08 -15.28 8.67
N ILE A 221 -3.32 -15.98 7.84
CA ILE A 221 -3.83 -16.68 6.66
C ILE A 221 -3.65 -18.19 6.83
N ILE A 222 -4.72 -18.94 6.57
CA ILE A 222 -4.74 -20.41 6.68
C ILE A 222 -5.32 -20.98 5.39
N TRP A 223 -4.58 -21.89 4.74
CA TRP A 223 -5.07 -22.58 3.55
C TRP A 223 -6.20 -23.54 3.92
N SER A 224 -7.29 -23.50 3.14
CA SER A 224 -8.43 -24.40 3.30
C SER A 224 -8.73 -25.15 2.02
N ASP A 225 -8.62 -26.48 2.07
CA ASP A 225 -9.01 -27.35 0.95
C ASP A 225 -10.52 -27.29 0.69
N LYS A 226 -11.33 -26.97 1.71
CA LYS A 226 -12.78 -26.81 1.56
C LYS A 226 -13.14 -25.54 0.78
N GLU A 227 -12.44 -24.44 1.05
CA GLU A 227 -12.68 -23.15 0.38
C GLU A 227 -11.89 -23.04 -0.94
N LEU A 228 -11.02 -24.01 -1.23
CA LEU A 228 -10.05 -23.98 -2.34
C LEU A 228 -9.23 -22.68 -2.36
N GLY A 229 -8.86 -22.19 -1.17
CA GLY A 229 -8.17 -20.91 -1.01
C GLY A 229 -7.84 -20.57 0.43
N TRP A 230 -7.28 -19.38 0.62
CA TRP A 230 -6.92 -18.84 1.93
C TRP A 230 -8.13 -18.30 2.68
N ILE A 231 -8.15 -18.57 3.98
CA ILE A 231 -8.97 -17.90 4.97
C ILE A 231 -8.07 -16.90 5.67
N ALA A 232 -8.42 -15.63 5.62
CA ALA A 232 -7.62 -14.54 6.17
C ALA A 232 -8.41 -13.77 7.21
N ASP A 233 -7.83 -13.59 8.39
CA ASP A 233 -8.33 -12.75 9.46
C ASP A 233 -7.38 -11.60 9.71
N TRP A 234 -7.92 -10.39 9.85
CA TRP A 234 -7.17 -9.16 10.03
C TRP A 234 -7.66 -8.39 11.23
N ARG A 235 -6.75 -7.65 11.85
CA ARG A 235 -7.06 -6.72 12.93
C ARG A 235 -6.13 -5.52 12.94
N LEU A 236 -6.69 -4.38 13.32
CA LEU A 236 -6.01 -3.10 13.45
C LEU A 236 -6.70 -2.29 14.55
N ALA A 237 -5.92 -1.58 15.35
CA ALA A 237 -6.45 -0.65 16.35
C ALA A 237 -6.36 0.79 15.85
N ASP A 238 -7.45 1.54 15.99
CA ASP A 238 -7.43 3.00 15.82
C ASP A 238 -8.34 3.65 16.87
N ARG A 239 -7.89 4.76 17.45
CA ARG A 239 -8.63 5.57 18.45
C ARG A 239 -9.27 4.74 19.58
N GLY A 240 -8.55 3.74 20.08
CA GLY A 240 -9.01 2.88 21.19
C GLY A 240 -10.01 1.79 20.79
N THR A 241 -10.29 1.62 19.49
CA THR A 241 -11.14 0.54 18.97
C THR A 241 -10.30 -0.44 18.16
N THR A 242 -10.45 -1.74 18.43
CA THR A 242 -9.86 -2.80 17.60
C THR A 242 -10.87 -3.28 16.58
N TYR A 243 -10.57 -3.05 15.31
CA TYR A 243 -11.35 -3.53 14.17
C TYR A 243 -10.88 -4.92 13.76
N ARG A 244 -11.81 -5.74 13.27
CA ARG A 244 -11.54 -7.09 12.76
C ARG A 244 -12.35 -7.33 11.50
N TRP A 245 -11.72 -7.94 10.50
CA TRP A 245 -12.38 -8.30 9.24
C TRP A 245 -11.75 -9.55 8.65
N GLN A 246 -12.49 -10.24 7.79
CA GLN A 246 -12.07 -11.53 7.22
C GLN A 246 -12.43 -11.64 5.75
N VAL A 247 -11.72 -12.52 5.04
CA VAL A 247 -12.05 -12.98 3.70
C VAL A 247 -11.69 -14.45 3.55
N ARG A 248 -12.42 -15.20 2.71
CA ARG A 248 -12.33 -16.66 2.61
C ARG A 248 -12.39 -17.12 1.17
N GLY A 249 -11.70 -18.21 0.87
CA GLY A 249 -11.71 -18.83 -0.47
C GLY A 249 -11.01 -17.97 -1.52
N VAL A 250 -9.97 -17.25 -1.13
CA VAL A 250 -9.26 -16.30 -2.00
C VAL A 250 -7.77 -16.62 -2.13
N SER A 251 -7.10 -16.04 -3.13
CA SER A 251 -5.64 -16.05 -3.17
C SER A 251 -5.05 -15.19 -2.05
N PHE A 252 -3.76 -15.37 -1.73
CA PHE A 252 -3.12 -14.47 -0.77
C PHE A 252 -3.09 -13.02 -1.29
N ASP A 253 -3.02 -12.80 -2.61
CA ASP A 253 -3.07 -11.45 -3.19
C ASP A 253 -4.39 -10.73 -2.90
N GLU A 254 -5.51 -11.43 -3.01
CA GLU A 254 -6.80 -10.86 -2.62
C GLU A 254 -6.89 -10.70 -1.10
N ALA A 255 -6.39 -11.66 -0.32
CA ALA A 255 -6.35 -11.55 1.14
C ALA A 255 -5.62 -10.28 1.59
N PHE A 256 -4.48 -9.95 0.97
CA PHE A 256 -3.69 -8.76 1.29
C PHE A 256 -4.30 -7.48 0.74
N ARG A 257 -4.94 -7.52 -0.44
CA ARG A 257 -5.77 -6.39 -0.93
C ARG A 257 -6.88 -6.06 0.05
N VAL A 258 -7.59 -7.06 0.57
CA VAL A 258 -8.61 -6.88 1.62
C VAL A 258 -8.01 -6.34 2.92
N ALA A 259 -6.82 -6.80 3.32
CA ALA A 259 -6.11 -6.30 4.50
C ALA A 259 -5.85 -4.79 4.39
N ILE A 260 -5.20 -4.36 3.30
CA ILE A 260 -4.83 -2.96 3.13
C ILE A 260 -6.05 -2.07 2.90
N ALA A 261 -7.04 -2.53 2.13
CA ALA A 261 -8.28 -1.79 1.92
C ALA A 261 -9.03 -1.54 3.24
N GLY A 262 -9.09 -2.55 4.11
CA GLY A 262 -9.68 -2.42 5.44
C GLY A 262 -8.92 -1.40 6.30
N ALA A 263 -7.58 -1.51 6.35
CA ALA A 263 -6.75 -0.58 7.11
C ALA A 263 -6.86 0.87 6.61
N ALA A 264 -6.75 1.10 5.30
CA ALA A 264 -6.86 2.43 4.70
C ALA A 264 -8.23 3.08 5.00
N ARG A 265 -9.30 2.29 4.98
CA ARG A 265 -10.65 2.79 5.26
C ARG A 265 -10.86 3.17 6.74
N ILE A 266 -10.33 2.36 7.66
CA ILE A 266 -10.35 2.68 9.09
C ILE A 266 -9.59 3.98 9.34
N LEU A 267 -8.35 4.06 8.84
CA LEU A 267 -7.42 5.15 9.13
C LEU A 267 -7.81 6.47 8.45
N SER A 268 -8.42 6.42 7.27
CA SER A 268 -9.04 7.59 6.62
C SER A 268 -10.32 8.06 7.34
N GLY A 269 -10.90 7.23 8.21
CA GLY A 269 -12.17 7.49 8.85
C GLY A 269 -13.36 7.42 7.88
N ASN A 270 -13.25 6.65 6.79
CA ASN A 270 -14.33 6.33 5.84
C ASN A 270 -15.12 5.05 6.24
N GLY A 271 -14.94 4.60 7.49
CA GLY A 271 -15.78 3.61 8.16
C GLY A 271 -15.09 2.28 8.44
N GLN A 272 -15.87 1.26 8.77
CA GLN A 272 -15.39 -0.07 9.15
C GLN A 272 -15.40 -1.04 7.97
N PRO A 273 -14.35 -1.87 7.75
CA PRO A 273 -14.18 -2.74 6.58
C PRO A 273 -15.44 -3.50 6.20
#